data_AF-A0A659UCV7-F1
#
_entry.id   AF-A0A659UCV7-F1
#
_cell.length_a   1.000
_cell.length_b   1.000
_cell.length_c   1.000
_cell.angle_alpha   90.00
_cell.angle_beta   90.00
_cell.angle_gamma   90.00
#
_symmetry.space_group_name_H-M   'P 1'
#
loop_
_entity.id
_entity.type
_entity.pdbx_description
1 polymer ?
#
loop_
_entity_poly.entity_id
_entity_poly.type
_entity_poly.pdbx_seq_one_letter_code
_entity_poly.pdbx_strand_id
1 'polypeptide(L)'
;LPDGADQAGIMARLAKIDGIMLVVDSPDACERFELPADRIGDIVLISTENKTIGTSEHMHDLAALNEPLRSHGGLTEQKVPFIVNRVLPDLPNEPTLRNFDAFYYATMAAALAG
;
A
#
# COMPACT_ATOMS: atom_id res chain seq x y z
N LEU A 1 10.41 2.04 -17.92
CA LEU A 1 10.60 3.40 -18.45
C LEU A 1 11.20 3.23 -19.83
N PRO A 2 11.14 4.23 -20.72
CA PRO A 2 11.88 4.14 -21.97
C PRO A 2 13.38 3.95 -21.70
N ASP A 3 14.05 3.19 -22.57
CA ASP A 3 15.50 2.99 -22.45
C ASP A 3 16.25 4.32 -22.46
N GLY A 4 17.19 4.49 -21.53
CA GLY A 4 17.97 5.73 -21.37
C GLY A 4 17.24 6.87 -20.66
N ALA A 5 16.04 6.64 -20.10
CA ALA A 5 15.36 7.64 -19.29
C ALA A 5 16.18 8.00 -18.02
N ASP A 6 16.22 9.30 -17.69
CA ASP A 6 16.75 9.78 -16.41
C ASP A 6 15.77 9.49 -15.28
N GLN A 7 15.77 8.24 -14.81
CA GLN A 7 14.87 7.77 -13.76
C GLN A 7 15.00 8.61 -12.48
N ALA A 8 16.22 8.94 -12.06
CA ALA A 8 16.47 9.73 -10.87
C ALA A 8 15.88 11.15 -11.01
N GLY A 9 16.10 11.81 -12.16
CA GLY A 9 15.51 13.11 -12.44
C GLY A 9 13.98 13.08 -12.50
N ILE A 10 13.39 12.02 -13.06
CA ILE A 10 11.93 11.81 -13.08
C ILE A 10 11.39 11.66 -11.65
N MET A 11 12.01 10.80 -10.85
CA MET A 11 11.60 10.59 -9.45
C MET A 11 11.70 11.88 -8.64
N ALA A 12 12.79 12.63 -8.78
CA ALA A 12 13.00 13.91 -8.10
C ALA A 12 11.96 14.98 -8.49
N ARG A 13 11.43 14.94 -9.72
CA ARG A 13 10.35 15.82 -10.16
C ARG A 13 9.01 15.39 -9.59
N LEU A 14 8.69 14.10 -9.64
CA LEU A 14 7.45 13.52 -9.10
C LEU A 14 7.34 13.74 -7.58
N ALA A 15 8.45 13.59 -6.85
CA ALA A 15 8.49 13.78 -5.40
C ALA A 15 8.23 15.23 -4.95
N LYS A 16 8.32 16.21 -5.86
CA LYS A 16 8.03 17.63 -5.58
C LYS A 16 6.56 17.99 -5.83
N ILE A 17 5.76 17.09 -6.37
CA ILE A 17 4.34 17.33 -6.63
C ILE A 17 3.59 17.30 -5.30
N ASP A 18 2.85 18.36 -5.01
CA ASP A 18 2.01 18.43 -3.82
C ASP A 18 1.02 17.25 -3.77
N GLY A 19 1.03 16.52 -2.66
CA GLY A 19 0.20 15.35 -2.43
C GLY A 19 0.77 14.02 -2.93
N ILE A 20 2.01 13.99 -3.42
CA ILE A 20 2.80 12.76 -3.54
C ILE A 20 3.60 12.57 -2.24
N MET A 21 3.32 11.49 -1.52
CA MET A 21 3.96 11.16 -0.25
C MET A 21 5.29 10.43 -0.45
N LEU A 22 5.34 9.49 -1.40
CA LEU A 22 6.51 8.64 -1.65
C LEU A 22 6.70 8.45 -3.15
N VAL A 23 7.95 8.54 -3.59
CA VAL A 23 8.43 8.10 -4.89
C VAL A 23 9.66 7.26 -4.66
N VAL A 24 9.63 6.02 -5.12
CA VAL A 24 10.68 5.01 -4.85
C VAL A 24 10.89 4.16 -6.09
N ASP A 25 12.11 3.66 -6.31
CA ASP A 25 12.40 2.78 -7.43
C ASP A 25 11.89 1.35 -7.17
N SER A 26 11.89 0.53 -8.22
CA SER A 26 11.40 -0.84 -8.12
C SER A 26 12.16 -1.69 -7.08
N PRO A 27 13.51 -1.72 -7.04
CA PRO A 27 14.24 -2.48 -6.02
C PRO A 27 13.87 -2.10 -4.59
N ASP A 28 13.90 -0.81 -4.25
CA ASP A 28 13.60 -0.33 -2.90
C ASP A 28 12.12 -0.57 -2.56
N ALA A 29 11.21 -0.43 -3.52
CA ALA A 29 9.79 -0.73 -3.33
C ALA A 29 9.55 -2.22 -3.07
N CYS A 30 10.22 -3.09 -3.82
CA CYS A 30 10.09 -4.54 -3.67
C CYS A 30 10.63 -5.03 -2.35
N GLU A 31 11.78 -4.51 -1.90
CA GLU A 31 12.31 -4.81 -0.58
C GLU A 31 11.37 -4.31 0.53
N ARG A 32 10.98 -3.03 0.46
CA ARG A 32 10.19 -2.39 1.52
C ARG A 32 8.78 -2.94 1.65
N PHE A 33 8.14 -3.27 0.53
CA PHE A 33 6.73 -3.68 0.49
C PHE A 33 6.55 -5.16 0.16
N GLU A 34 7.63 -5.94 0.12
CA GLU A 34 7.62 -7.39 -0.11
C GLU A 34 6.98 -7.76 -1.46
N LEU A 35 7.33 -7.03 -2.53
CA LEU A 35 6.70 -7.14 -3.85
C LEU A 35 7.54 -8.00 -4.83
N PRO A 36 6.88 -8.66 -5.80
CA PRO A 36 7.57 -9.38 -6.86
C PRO A 36 8.13 -8.44 -7.93
N ALA A 37 9.45 -8.35 -8.03
CA ALA A 37 10.14 -7.39 -8.91
C ALA A 37 9.80 -7.53 -10.41
N ASP A 38 9.41 -8.73 -10.88
CA ASP A 38 9.00 -8.98 -12.26
C ASP A 38 7.63 -8.39 -12.63
N ARG A 39 6.90 -7.84 -11.64
CA ARG A 39 5.54 -7.29 -11.83
C ARG A 39 5.39 -5.84 -11.41
N ILE A 40 6.48 -5.21 -10.96
CA ILE A 40 6.49 -3.82 -10.52
C ILE A 40 7.18 -2.96 -11.58
N GLY A 41 6.54 -1.84 -11.95
CA GLY A 41 7.14 -0.85 -12.84
C GLY A 41 8.37 -0.20 -12.22
N ASP A 42 9.12 0.58 -12.99
CA ASP A 42 10.42 1.11 -12.53
C ASP A 42 10.31 2.07 -11.34
N ILE A 43 9.15 2.71 -11.19
CA ILE A 43 8.85 3.68 -10.14
C ILE A 43 7.51 3.33 -9.49
N VAL A 44 7.48 3.32 -8.17
CA VAL A 44 6.25 3.21 -7.37
C VAL A 44 5.97 4.56 -6.71
N LEU A 45 4.70 4.97 -6.74
CA LEU A 45 4.23 6.21 -6.12
C LEU A 45 3.17 5.92 -5.07
N ILE A 46 3.21 6.66 -3.97
CA ILE A 46 2.15 6.70 -2.96
C ILE A 46 1.73 8.16 -2.75
N SER A 47 0.43 8.42 -2.76
CA SER A 47 -0.13 9.76 -2.51
C SER A 47 -0.40 10.00 -1.02
N THR A 48 -0.62 11.25 -0.65
CA THR A 48 -1.08 11.64 0.69
C THR A 48 -2.53 11.22 0.93
N GLU A 49 -2.94 11.17 2.20
CA GLU A 49 -4.23 10.65 2.70
C GLU A 49 -5.48 11.04 1.88
N ASN A 50 -5.59 12.29 1.43
CA ASN A 50 -6.80 12.78 0.75
C ASN A 50 -6.61 13.02 -0.76
N LYS A 51 -5.61 12.36 -1.39
CA LYS A 51 -5.41 12.40 -2.83
C LYS A 51 -5.38 10.97 -3.41
N THR A 52 -5.71 10.86 -4.69
CA THR A 52 -5.58 9.61 -5.47
C THR A 52 -4.76 9.89 -6.73
N ILE A 53 -4.21 8.84 -7.34
CA ILE A 53 -3.37 8.94 -8.54
C ILE A 53 -4.12 8.35 -9.72
N GLY A 54 -4.41 9.18 -10.72
CA GLY A 54 -4.97 8.77 -12.01
C GLY A 54 -3.92 8.67 -13.12
N THR A 55 -4.34 8.31 -14.33
CA THR A 55 -3.48 8.21 -15.51
C THR A 55 -3.42 9.52 -16.30
N SER A 56 -4.49 9.85 -17.02
CA SER A 56 -4.65 11.11 -17.76
C SER A 56 -6.10 11.58 -17.70
N GLU A 57 -6.34 12.88 -17.73
CA GLU A 57 -7.68 13.46 -17.59
C GLU A 57 -8.70 12.89 -18.59
N HIS A 58 -8.32 12.78 -19.87
CA HIS A 58 -9.20 12.25 -20.93
C HIS A 58 -9.49 10.75 -20.83
N MET A 59 -8.83 10.02 -19.92
CA MET A 59 -9.04 8.59 -19.69
C MET A 59 -9.95 8.31 -18.48
N HIS A 60 -10.35 9.34 -17.72
CA HIS A 60 -11.21 9.20 -16.55
C HIS A 60 -12.51 9.99 -16.75
N ASP A 61 -13.64 9.29 -16.73
CA ASP A 61 -14.95 9.91 -16.62
C ASP A 61 -15.38 9.92 -15.15
N LEU A 62 -15.35 11.09 -14.53
CA LEU A 62 -15.75 11.28 -13.13
C LEU A 62 -17.24 11.63 -12.98
N ALA A 63 -18.01 11.72 -14.07
CA ALA A 63 -19.42 12.12 -14.02
C ALA A 63 -20.30 11.15 -13.20
N ALA A 64 -19.86 9.90 -13.01
CA ALA A 64 -20.55 8.90 -12.21
C ALA A 64 -20.30 9.02 -10.68
N LEU A 65 -19.37 9.87 -10.24
CA LEU A 65 -19.11 10.11 -8.82
C LEU A 65 -20.17 11.05 -8.24
N ASN A 66 -21.26 10.46 -7.71
CA ASN A 66 -22.34 11.20 -7.07
C ASN A 66 -22.02 11.59 -5.60
N GLU A 67 -21.15 10.82 -4.95
CA GLU A 67 -20.73 11.01 -3.56
C GLU A 67 -19.25 11.40 -3.47
N PRO A 68 -18.80 12.05 -2.38
CA PRO A 68 -17.38 12.32 -2.17
C PRO A 68 -16.54 11.05 -2.26
N LEU A 69 -15.46 11.12 -3.03
CA LEU A 69 -14.59 9.96 -3.28
C LEU A 69 -13.97 9.45 -1.97
N ARG A 70 -14.12 8.15 -1.73
CA ARG A 70 -13.38 7.39 -0.71
C ARG A 70 -12.65 6.27 -1.41
N SER A 71 -11.36 6.11 -1.12
CA SER A 71 -10.51 5.12 -1.77
C SER A 71 -9.48 4.58 -0.78
N HIS A 72 -8.56 3.76 -1.28
CA HIS A 72 -7.48 3.14 -0.52
C HIS A 72 -6.31 2.81 -1.45
N GLY A 73 -5.18 2.43 -0.86
CA GLY A 73 -4.03 1.88 -1.57
C GLY A 73 -2.71 2.54 -1.18
N GLY A 74 -2.76 3.57 -0.33
CA GLY A 74 -1.57 4.19 0.24
C GLY A 74 -1.21 3.61 1.61
N LEU A 75 -0.20 4.22 2.23
CA LEU A 75 0.24 3.87 3.59
C LEU A 75 -0.76 4.31 4.66
N THR A 76 -1.58 5.31 4.36
CA THR A 76 -2.59 5.88 5.25
C THR A 76 -3.75 4.93 5.53
N GLU A 77 -3.91 3.89 4.72
CA GLU A 77 -4.93 2.84 4.92
C GLU A 77 -4.33 1.48 5.32
N GLN A 78 -3.02 1.41 5.61
CA GLN A 78 -2.35 0.14 5.91
C GLN A 78 -2.79 -0.47 7.24
N LYS A 79 -3.12 0.38 8.23
CA LYS A 79 -3.54 -0.05 9.56
C LYS A 79 -4.97 -0.59 9.54
N VAL A 80 -5.14 -1.85 9.94
CA VAL A 80 -6.44 -2.53 10.00
C VAL A 80 -6.65 -3.20 11.36
N PRO A 81 -7.90 -3.35 11.84
CA PRO A 81 -8.17 -4.07 13.07
C PRO A 81 -7.88 -5.56 12.92
N PHE A 82 -7.28 -6.16 13.96
CA PHE A 82 -7.09 -7.60 14.08
C PHE A 82 -7.71 -8.06 15.41
N ILE A 83 -8.84 -8.78 15.34
CA ILE A 83 -9.66 -9.11 16.51
C ILE A 83 -9.75 -10.63 16.64
N VAL A 84 -9.42 -11.15 17.83
CA VAL A 84 -9.54 -12.57 18.17
C VAL A 84 -10.44 -12.70 19.40
N ASN A 85 -11.33 -13.68 19.41
CA ASN A 85 -12.27 -13.93 20.52
C ASN A 85 -11.67 -14.81 21.64
N ARG A 86 -10.34 -14.85 21.75
CA ARG A 86 -9.57 -15.61 22.73
C ARG A 86 -8.39 -14.77 23.20
N VAL A 87 -7.97 -14.97 24.44
CA VAL A 87 -6.75 -14.35 24.97
C VAL A 87 -5.55 -15.13 24.43
N LEU A 88 -4.70 -14.45 23.66
CA LEU A 88 -3.46 -14.99 23.11
C LEU A 88 -2.29 -14.17 23.68
N PRO A 89 -1.54 -14.70 24.67
CA PRO A 89 -0.44 -13.95 25.32
C PRO A 89 0.64 -13.48 24.34
N ASP A 90 0.87 -14.26 23.28
CA ASP A 90 1.94 -14.04 22.30
C ASP A 90 1.45 -13.38 20.99
N LEU A 91 0.24 -12.77 20.99
CA LEU A 91 -0.24 -12.01 19.84
C LEU A 91 0.49 -10.63 19.80
N PRO A 92 1.34 -10.36 18.80
CA PRO A 92 2.04 -9.09 18.68
C PRO A 92 1.08 -7.97 18.24
N ASN A 93 1.54 -6.73 18.31
CA ASN A 93 0.87 -5.59 17.68
C ASN A 93 1.56 -5.20 16.36
N GLU A 94 0.98 -4.25 15.63
CA GLU A 94 1.67 -3.58 14.53
C GLU A 94 3.01 -2.94 15.01
N PRO A 95 4.05 -2.86 14.16
CA PRO A 95 4.09 -3.25 12.74
C PRO A 95 4.39 -4.74 12.50
N THR A 96 4.67 -5.51 13.57
CA THR A 96 5.01 -6.94 13.45
C THR A 96 3.79 -7.77 13.04
N LEU A 97 2.62 -7.50 13.63
CA LEU A 97 1.37 -8.16 13.25
C LEU A 97 0.91 -7.70 11.87
N ARG A 98 0.66 -8.66 10.98
CA ARG A 98 0.15 -8.41 9.62
C ARG A 98 -1.25 -9.00 9.48
N ASN A 99 -2.06 -8.38 8.61
CA ASN A 99 -3.41 -8.87 8.35
C ASN A 99 -3.45 -10.32 7.82
N PHE A 100 -2.42 -10.73 7.07
CA PHE A 100 -2.29 -12.08 6.55
C PHE A 100 -1.89 -13.12 7.62
N ASP A 101 -1.57 -12.71 8.85
CA ASP A 101 -1.37 -13.62 9.97
C ASP A 101 -2.70 -14.17 10.55
N ALA A 102 -3.84 -13.74 10.00
CA ALA A 102 -5.18 -14.10 10.47
C ALA A 102 -5.35 -15.61 10.67
N PHE A 103 -4.92 -16.44 9.72
CA PHE A 103 -5.04 -17.89 9.84
C PHE A 103 -4.07 -18.50 10.85
N TYR A 104 -2.88 -17.93 11.00
CA TYR A 104 -1.90 -18.40 11.98
C TYR A 104 -2.47 -18.27 13.40
N TYR A 105 -2.94 -17.07 13.78
CA TYR A 105 -3.51 -16.86 15.11
C TYR A 105 -4.90 -17.47 15.29
N ALA A 106 -5.70 -17.58 14.22
CA ALA A 106 -6.99 -18.25 14.30
C ALA A 106 -6.85 -19.75 14.62
N THR A 107 -5.88 -20.45 14.01
CA THR A 107 -5.66 -21.88 14.29
C THR A 107 -5.07 -22.10 15.69
N MET A 108 -4.18 -21.22 16.16
CA MET A 108 -3.70 -21.21 17.54
C MET A 108 -4.84 -21.00 18.55
N ALA A 109 -5.74 -20.04 18.29
CA ALA A 109 -6.91 -19.80 19.15
C ALA A 109 -7.89 -20.99 19.16
N ALA A 110 -8.08 -21.66 18.01
CA ALA A 110 -8.95 -22.83 17.91
C ALA A 110 -8.39 -24.05 18.65
N ALA A 111 -7.06 -24.23 18.68
CA ALA A 111 -6.40 -25.30 19.40
C ALA A 111 -6.56 -25.22 20.92
N LEU A 112 -6.81 -24.02 21.47
CA LEU A 112 -7.13 -23.83 22.90
C LEU A 112 -8.56 -24.26 23.28
N ALA A 113 -9.41 -24.58 22.30
CA ALA A 113 -10.80 -24.94 22.52
C ALA A 113 -11.05 -26.46 22.58
N GLY A 114 -10.01 -27.28 22.39
CA GLY A 114 -10.03 -28.73 22.62
C GLY A 114 -9.49 -29.09 23.99
#